data_AF-A0AAN7W3I6-F1
#
_entry.id   AF-A0AAN7W3I6-F1
#
_cell.length_a   1.000
_cell.length_b   1.000
_cell.length_c   1.000
_cell.angle_alpha   90.00
_cell.angle_beta   90.00
_cell.angle_gamma   90.00
#
_symmetry.space_group_name_H-M   'P 1'
#
loop_
_entity.id
_entity.type
_entity.pdbx_description
1 polymer ?
#
loop_
_entity_poly.entity_id
_entity_poly.type
_entity_poly.pdbx_seq_one_letter_code
_entity_poly.pdbx_strand_id
1 'polypeptide(L)'
;MLGIACALVASSTYLTFATKIGLPVSTTHCIVDGVIGVGIASLGADGVNWGWKGVSQVFAAWVIAPGVAGIFGAIVSTISKYTILKRKNPLKFGLIMMPIFFAFTAGVLVMVIILGCIFGMAGAVAVIVITFLILYLYRKLILDDWQLKLWHLPLGPLLLRRGPVPERPTPRRTKTPAAKGADTDAEALPWYKDPKNRLTGGAFKLAKNTFFHGVNVDVAAEQNKKFILAGDLEKMHAHAQHFDNKAEHLFSYLQVMTAATASFAHGANDVPNAIGPLATIFLVWNTGTISTGSHLGAVLRWCRHRDRSLDIRL
;
A
#
# COMPACT_ATOMS: atom_id res chain seq x y z
N MET A 1 -29.07 3.90 17.26
CA MET A 1 -27.72 3.93 17.87
C MET A 1 -27.20 2.53 18.17
N LEU A 2 -27.93 1.72 18.95
CA LEU A 2 -27.52 0.35 19.33
C LEU A 2 -27.15 -0.52 18.12
N GLY A 3 -27.99 -0.57 17.08
CA GLY A 3 -27.70 -1.37 15.88
C GLY A 3 -26.38 -1.00 15.18
N ILE A 4 -26.05 0.28 15.08
CA ILE A 4 -24.78 0.74 14.47
C ILE A 4 -23.58 0.36 15.35
N ALA A 5 -23.73 0.36 16.67
CA ALA A 5 -22.71 -0.15 17.59
C ALA A 5 -22.51 -1.66 17.44
N CYS A 6 -23.60 -2.43 17.30
CA CYS A 6 -23.54 -3.87 17.03
C CYS A 6 -22.81 -4.16 15.71
N ALA A 7 -23.10 -3.41 14.63
CA ALA A 7 -22.42 -3.55 13.35
C ALA A 7 -20.90 -3.34 13.45
N LEU A 8 -20.45 -2.30 14.19
CA LEU A 8 -19.03 -2.03 14.43
C LEU A 8 -18.33 -3.15 15.21
N VAL A 9 -18.97 -3.65 16.26
CA VAL A 9 -18.39 -4.73 17.09
C VAL A 9 -18.32 -6.03 16.29
N ALA A 10 -19.36 -6.36 15.54
CA ALA A 10 -19.40 -7.55 14.69
C ALA A 10 -18.32 -7.48 13.61
N SER A 11 -18.21 -6.36 12.88
CA SER A 11 -17.20 -6.20 11.83
C SER A 11 -15.78 -6.25 12.39
N SER A 12 -15.51 -5.59 13.53
CA SER A 12 -14.21 -5.60 14.20
C SER A 12 -13.80 -6.99 14.68
N THR A 13 -14.74 -7.74 15.27
CA THR A 13 -14.48 -9.09 15.76
C THR A 13 -14.14 -10.04 14.60
N TYR A 14 -14.89 -9.97 13.50
CA TYR A 14 -14.64 -10.77 12.31
C TYR A 14 -13.30 -10.42 11.66
N LEU A 15 -12.97 -9.13 11.50
CA LEU A 15 -11.67 -8.68 10.98
C LEU A 15 -10.50 -9.17 11.83
N THR A 16 -10.64 -9.09 13.16
CA THR A 16 -9.61 -9.54 14.10
C THR A 16 -9.38 -11.05 13.96
N PHE A 17 -10.46 -11.81 13.83
CA PHE A 17 -10.38 -13.25 13.58
C PHE A 17 -9.71 -13.55 12.23
N ALA A 18 -10.16 -12.92 11.14
CA ALA A 18 -9.59 -13.09 9.80
C ALA A 18 -8.10 -12.73 9.74
N THR A 19 -7.68 -11.66 10.42
CA THR A 19 -6.28 -11.24 10.49
C THR A 19 -5.44 -12.25 11.25
N LYS A 20 -5.96 -12.85 12.34
CA LYS A 20 -5.24 -13.90 13.09
C LYS A 20 -4.96 -15.15 12.25
N ILE A 21 -5.85 -15.49 11.33
CA ILE A 21 -5.68 -16.61 10.40
C ILE A 21 -4.98 -16.21 9.09
N GLY A 22 -4.56 -14.95 8.97
CA GLY A 22 -3.82 -14.42 7.82
C GLY A 22 -4.66 -14.26 6.55
N LEU A 23 -6.00 -14.29 6.63
CA LEU A 23 -6.83 -14.14 5.45
C LEU A 23 -6.97 -12.65 5.05
N PRO A 24 -6.78 -12.29 3.76
CA PRO A 24 -6.94 -10.92 3.30
C PRO A 24 -8.43 -10.67 3.05
N VAL A 25 -9.09 -10.01 4.01
CA VAL A 25 -10.53 -9.74 3.97
C VAL A 25 -10.79 -8.25 3.82
N SER A 26 -11.83 -7.88 3.07
CA SER A 26 -12.20 -6.48 2.87
C SER A 26 -12.93 -5.90 4.08
N THR A 27 -12.37 -4.83 4.64
CA THR A 27 -12.94 -4.06 5.76
C THR A 27 -14.29 -3.43 5.39
N THR A 28 -14.40 -2.91 4.16
CA THR A 28 -15.61 -2.27 3.62
C THR A 28 -16.79 -3.23 3.53
N HIS A 29 -16.55 -4.47 3.08
CA HIS A 29 -17.61 -5.48 3.00
C HIS A 29 -18.14 -5.79 4.41
N CYS A 30 -17.23 -5.99 5.36
CA CYS A 30 -17.60 -6.38 6.72
C CYS A 30 -18.49 -5.34 7.43
N ILE A 31 -18.23 -4.04 7.26
CA ILE A 31 -19.08 -3.00 7.85
C ILE A 31 -20.38 -2.81 7.08
N VAL A 32 -20.36 -2.87 5.75
CA VAL A 32 -21.57 -2.74 4.91
C VAL A 32 -22.54 -3.88 5.21
N ASP A 33 -22.05 -5.11 5.25
CA ASP A 33 -22.85 -6.30 5.58
C ASP A 33 -23.38 -6.24 7.02
N GLY A 34 -22.58 -5.74 7.97
CA GLY A 34 -23.02 -5.51 9.34
C GLY A 34 -24.17 -4.50 9.43
N VAL A 35 -24.12 -3.40 8.67
CA VAL A 35 -25.19 -2.40 8.64
C VAL A 35 -26.43 -2.94 7.92
N ILE A 36 -26.27 -3.69 6.82
CA ILE A 36 -27.38 -4.36 6.12
C ILE A 36 -28.07 -5.35 7.06
N GLY A 37 -27.31 -6.19 7.77
CA GLY A 37 -27.86 -7.16 8.72
C GLY A 37 -28.67 -6.50 9.84
N VAL A 38 -28.18 -5.39 10.39
CA VAL A 38 -28.92 -4.58 11.37
C VAL A 38 -30.19 -3.98 10.78
N GLY A 39 -30.13 -3.51 9.52
CA GLY A 39 -31.29 -2.99 8.80
C GLY A 39 -32.39 -4.04 8.64
N ILE A 40 -32.01 -5.24 8.17
CA ILE A 40 -32.94 -6.37 8.01
C ILE A 40 -33.51 -6.79 9.37
N ALA A 41 -32.67 -6.90 10.41
CA ALA A 41 -33.12 -7.31 11.74
C ALA A 41 -34.06 -6.30 12.41
N SER A 42 -33.90 -5.00 12.12
CA SER A 42 -34.69 -3.94 12.76
C SER A 42 -35.97 -3.60 12.00
N LEU A 43 -35.96 -3.69 10.67
CA LEU A 43 -37.02 -3.15 9.79
C LEU A 43 -37.55 -4.17 8.78
N GLY A 44 -37.01 -5.39 8.75
CA GLY A 44 -37.30 -6.38 7.70
C GLY A 44 -36.54 -6.12 6.40
N ALA A 45 -36.59 -7.08 5.48
CA ALA A 45 -35.89 -7.01 4.20
C ALA A 45 -36.37 -5.83 3.32
N ASP A 46 -37.63 -5.42 3.46
CA ASP A 46 -38.21 -4.26 2.75
C ASP A 46 -37.74 -2.92 3.33
N GLY A 47 -37.22 -2.93 4.55
CA GLY A 47 -36.60 -1.79 5.21
C GLY A 47 -35.17 -1.51 4.74
N VAL A 48 -34.77 -2.01 3.58
CA VAL A 48 -33.42 -1.86 3.01
C VAL A 48 -33.64 -1.38 1.57
N ASN A 49 -33.09 -0.22 1.19
CA ASN A 49 -33.27 0.37 -0.15
C ASN A 49 -32.45 -0.33 -1.23
N TRP A 50 -32.90 -1.50 -1.66
CA TRP A 50 -32.28 -2.30 -2.74
C TRP A 50 -32.21 -1.59 -4.12
N GLY A 51 -32.70 -0.35 -4.24
CA GLY A 51 -32.64 0.42 -5.48
C GLY A 51 -31.22 0.80 -5.93
N TRP A 52 -31.14 1.36 -7.13
CA TRP A 52 -29.87 1.78 -7.73
C TRP A 52 -29.16 2.91 -6.97
N LYS A 53 -29.88 3.77 -6.25
CA LYS A 53 -29.28 4.81 -5.37
C LYS A 53 -28.83 4.23 -4.02
N GLY A 54 -28.41 2.97 -4.09
CA GLY A 54 -28.27 2.06 -3.00
C GLY A 54 -27.01 1.17 -3.09
N VAL A 55 -27.19 -0.15 -2.93
CA VAL A 55 -26.26 -1.19 -2.34
C VAL A 55 -26.11 -2.11 -3.51
N SER A 56 -27.16 -2.29 -4.32
CA SER A 56 -27.02 -2.48 -5.75
C SER A 56 -25.91 -1.61 -6.38
N GLN A 57 -25.76 -0.32 -6.04
CA GLN A 57 -24.60 0.48 -6.51
C GLN A 57 -23.28 0.07 -5.84
N VAL A 58 -23.30 -0.27 -4.56
CA VAL A 58 -22.11 -0.73 -3.82
C VAL A 58 -21.60 -2.07 -4.36
N PHE A 59 -22.49 -3.07 -4.52
CA PHE A 59 -22.24 -4.34 -5.16
C PHE A 59 -21.76 -4.17 -6.61
N ALA A 60 -22.37 -3.25 -7.38
CA ALA A 60 -21.88 -2.93 -8.72
C ALA A 60 -20.44 -2.39 -8.68
N ALA A 61 -20.13 -1.49 -7.73
CA ALA A 61 -18.77 -0.96 -7.57
C ALA A 61 -17.76 -2.05 -7.19
N TRP A 62 -18.14 -3.08 -6.43
CA TRP A 62 -17.25 -4.19 -6.06
C TRP A 62 -16.81 -5.04 -7.26
N VAL A 63 -17.60 -5.05 -8.34
CA VAL A 63 -17.23 -5.74 -9.58
C VAL A 63 -16.53 -4.80 -10.54
N ILE A 64 -17.07 -3.58 -10.70
CA ILE A 64 -16.55 -2.61 -11.67
C ILE A 64 -15.17 -2.09 -11.25
N ALA A 65 -14.94 -1.80 -9.97
CA ALA A 65 -13.69 -1.18 -9.52
C ALA A 65 -12.46 -2.09 -9.72
N PRO A 66 -12.48 -3.40 -9.35
CA PRO A 66 -11.38 -4.30 -9.67
C PRO A 66 -11.17 -4.47 -11.17
N GLY A 67 -12.25 -4.50 -11.97
CA GLY A 67 -12.17 -4.61 -13.42
C GLY A 67 -11.46 -3.40 -14.04
N VAL A 68 -11.89 -2.19 -13.68
CA VAL A 68 -11.26 -0.94 -14.15
C VAL A 68 -9.81 -0.83 -13.65
N ALA A 69 -9.54 -1.19 -12.39
CA ALA A 69 -8.18 -1.21 -11.84
C ALA A 69 -7.27 -2.20 -12.59
N GLY A 70 -7.79 -3.39 -12.94
CA GLY A 70 -7.07 -4.40 -13.72
C GLY A 70 -6.72 -3.92 -15.13
N ILE A 71 -7.69 -3.30 -15.82
CA ILE A 71 -7.47 -2.72 -17.15
C ILE A 71 -6.44 -1.60 -17.08
N PHE A 72 -6.58 -0.68 -16.12
CA PHE A 72 -5.65 0.42 -15.95
C PHE A 72 -4.23 -0.07 -15.60
N GLY A 73 -4.11 -1.04 -14.70
CA GLY A 73 -2.85 -1.69 -14.35
C GLY A 73 -2.19 -2.38 -15.55
N ALA A 74 -2.98 -3.08 -16.39
CA ALA A 74 -2.51 -3.71 -17.61
C ALA A 74 -1.95 -2.69 -18.62
N ILE A 75 -2.62 -1.54 -18.78
CA ILE A 75 -2.16 -0.44 -19.65
C ILE A 75 -0.81 0.11 -19.14
N VAL A 76 -0.71 0.48 -17.86
CA VAL A 76 0.52 1.03 -17.27
C VAL A 76 1.67 0.02 -17.33
N SER A 77 1.40 -1.25 -17.05
CA SER A 77 2.39 -2.34 -17.12
C SER A 77 2.88 -2.54 -18.55
N THR A 78 1.97 -2.53 -19.54
CA THR A 78 2.30 -2.67 -20.95
C THR A 78 3.18 -1.50 -21.43
N ILE A 79 2.81 -0.26 -21.09
CA ILE A 79 3.61 0.94 -21.41
C ILE A 79 5.02 0.82 -20.81
N SER A 80 5.13 0.44 -19.53
CA SER A 80 6.43 0.28 -18.84
C SER A 80 7.27 -0.82 -19.49
N LYS A 81 6.66 -1.95 -19.85
CA LYS A 81 7.33 -3.08 -20.50
C LYS A 81 7.92 -2.72 -21.86
N TYR A 82 7.18 -2.06 -22.72
CA TYR A 82 7.65 -1.71 -24.07
C TYR A 82 8.55 -0.48 -24.10
N THR A 83 8.30 0.49 -23.22
CA THR A 83 9.06 1.76 -23.22
C THR A 83 10.44 1.61 -22.54
N ILE A 84 10.52 0.78 -21.49
CA ILE A 84 11.73 0.67 -20.66
C ILE A 84 12.37 -0.71 -20.82
N LEU A 85 11.64 -1.76 -20.45
CA LEU A 85 12.24 -3.10 -20.24
C LEU A 85 12.67 -3.81 -21.53
N LYS A 86 11.96 -3.62 -22.65
CA LYS A 86 12.31 -4.22 -23.95
C LYS A 86 13.30 -3.40 -24.80
N ARG A 87 13.72 -2.21 -24.36
CA ARG A 87 14.68 -1.38 -25.11
C ARG A 87 16.10 -1.92 -24.96
N LYS A 88 16.96 -1.67 -25.97
CA LYS A 88 18.38 -2.06 -25.97
C LYS A 88 19.16 -1.56 -24.74
N ASN A 89 18.79 -0.39 -24.19
CA ASN A 89 19.41 0.22 -23.00
C ASN A 89 18.34 0.53 -21.94
N PRO A 90 17.85 -0.47 -21.17
CA PRO A 90 16.72 -0.29 -20.27
C PRO A 90 17.01 0.70 -19.13
N LEU A 91 18.24 0.73 -18.63
CA LEU A 91 18.67 1.63 -17.56
C LEU A 91 18.52 3.11 -17.93
N LYS A 92 18.97 3.50 -19.13
CA LYS A 92 18.92 4.91 -19.59
C LYS A 92 17.49 5.37 -19.81
N PHE A 93 16.67 4.54 -20.45
CA PHE A 93 15.24 4.84 -20.65
C PHE A 93 14.48 4.85 -19.33
N GLY A 94 14.81 3.97 -18.39
CA GLY A 94 14.26 3.99 -17.04
C GLY A 94 14.52 5.32 -16.33
N LEU A 95 15.76 5.82 -16.37
CA LEU A 95 16.12 7.11 -15.76
C LEU A 95 15.37 8.29 -16.39
N ILE A 96 15.16 8.27 -17.72
CA ILE A 96 14.41 9.32 -18.43
C ILE A 96 12.91 9.27 -18.09
N MET A 97 12.35 8.07 -17.91
CA MET A 97 10.92 7.89 -17.64
C MET A 97 10.54 8.06 -16.17
N MET A 98 11.51 7.91 -15.28
CA MET A 98 11.33 8.07 -13.84
C MET A 98 10.64 9.39 -13.43
N PRO A 99 11.06 10.59 -13.84
CA PRO A 99 10.40 11.83 -13.43
C PRO A 99 8.95 11.91 -13.89
N ILE A 100 8.61 11.30 -15.03
CA ILE A 100 7.24 11.27 -15.55
C ILE A 100 6.36 10.37 -14.67
N PHE A 101 6.85 9.19 -14.27
CA PHE A 101 6.10 8.34 -13.34
C PHE A 101 5.94 8.97 -11.96
N PHE A 102 6.99 9.59 -11.42
CA PHE A 102 6.89 10.30 -10.14
C PHE A 102 5.90 11.47 -10.23
N ALA A 103 5.96 12.27 -11.30
CA ALA A 103 5.01 13.35 -11.54
C ALA A 103 3.56 12.85 -11.67
N PHE A 104 3.37 11.73 -12.39
CA PHE A 104 2.05 11.10 -12.53
C PHE A 104 1.51 10.64 -11.17
N THR A 105 2.30 9.89 -10.39
CA THR A 105 1.89 9.43 -9.06
C THR A 105 1.62 10.57 -8.09
N ALA A 106 2.44 11.63 -8.09
CA ALA A 106 2.23 12.82 -7.30
C ALA A 106 0.98 13.59 -7.74
N GLY A 107 0.75 13.69 -9.05
CA GLY A 107 -0.45 14.31 -9.61
C GLY A 107 -1.72 13.57 -9.19
N VAL A 108 -1.74 12.24 -9.24
CA VAL A 108 -2.85 11.43 -8.75
C VAL A 108 -3.05 11.62 -7.24
N LEU A 109 -1.97 11.63 -6.45
CA LEU A 109 -2.06 11.87 -5.00
C LEU A 109 -2.65 13.25 -4.69
N VAL A 110 -2.20 14.29 -5.38
CA VAL A 110 -2.68 15.67 -5.18
C VAL A 110 -4.10 15.82 -5.68
N MET A 111 -4.49 15.13 -6.76
CA MET A 111 -5.87 15.11 -7.26
C MET A 111 -6.87 14.65 -6.20
N VAL A 112 -6.50 13.67 -5.36
CA VAL A 112 -7.34 13.19 -4.26
C VAL A 112 -7.55 14.25 -3.16
N ILE A 113 -6.64 15.22 -3.03
CA ILE A 113 -6.68 16.25 -1.98
C ILE A 113 -7.25 17.58 -2.51
N ILE A 114 -6.69 18.09 -3.62
CA ILE A 114 -7.02 19.41 -4.18
C ILE A 114 -6.97 19.33 -5.72
N LEU A 115 -8.13 19.45 -6.35
CA LEU A 115 -8.29 19.33 -7.81
C LEU A 115 -7.53 20.42 -8.61
N GLY A 116 -7.30 21.59 -8.02
CA GLY A 116 -6.72 22.76 -8.71
C GLY A 116 -5.19 22.80 -8.79
N CYS A 117 -4.46 22.01 -8.00
CA CYS A 117 -3.00 22.13 -7.87
C CYS A 117 -2.21 20.98 -8.54
N ILE A 118 -2.89 20.14 -9.32
CA ILE A 118 -2.34 18.89 -9.86
C ILE A 118 -1.08 19.14 -10.70
N PHE A 119 -1.17 20.00 -11.72
CA PHE A 119 -0.06 20.25 -12.64
C PHE A 119 1.12 20.94 -11.96
N GLY A 120 0.84 21.87 -11.03
CA GLY A 120 1.89 22.57 -10.27
C GLY A 120 2.69 21.61 -9.40
N MET A 121 2.01 20.73 -8.65
CA MET A 121 2.68 19.77 -7.78
C MET A 121 3.37 18.64 -8.56
N ALA A 122 2.73 18.13 -9.62
CA ALA A 122 3.34 17.13 -10.51
C ALA A 122 4.63 17.69 -11.14
N GLY A 123 4.61 18.94 -11.61
CA GLY A 123 5.79 19.63 -12.13
C GLY A 123 6.87 19.84 -11.08
N ALA A 124 6.50 20.29 -9.88
CA ALA A 124 7.44 20.47 -8.77
C ALA A 124 8.15 19.15 -8.39
N VAL A 125 7.40 18.05 -8.29
CA VAL A 125 7.97 16.72 -8.02
C VAL A 125 8.87 16.27 -9.17
N ALA A 126 8.49 16.49 -10.43
CA ALA A 126 9.34 16.19 -11.58
C ALA A 126 10.69 16.92 -11.48
N VAL A 127 10.67 18.21 -11.16
CA VAL A 127 11.89 19.04 -11.01
C VAL A 127 12.77 18.51 -9.89
N ILE A 128 12.20 18.18 -8.72
CA ILE A 128 12.95 17.60 -7.60
C ILE A 128 13.58 16.26 -7.99
N VAL A 129 12.84 15.41 -8.69
CA VAL A 129 13.35 14.10 -9.14
C VAL A 129 14.49 14.30 -10.14
N ILE A 130 14.37 15.22 -11.09
CA ILE A 130 15.42 15.51 -12.08
C ILE A 130 16.68 16.06 -11.40
N THR A 131 16.52 17.01 -10.47
CA THR A 131 17.65 17.73 -9.86
C THR A 131 18.36 16.94 -8.76
N PHE A 132 17.68 16.05 -8.03
CA PHE A 132 18.28 15.29 -6.93
C PHE A 132 18.38 13.80 -7.25
N LEU A 133 17.25 13.16 -7.55
CA LEU A 133 17.15 11.71 -7.61
C LEU A 133 17.80 11.12 -8.88
N ILE A 134 17.59 11.72 -10.05
CA ILE A 134 18.22 11.27 -11.29
C ILE A 134 19.73 11.46 -11.24
N LEU A 135 20.23 12.59 -10.73
CA LEU A 135 21.67 12.81 -10.61
C LEU A 135 22.34 11.82 -9.64
N TYR A 136 21.67 11.52 -8.53
CA TYR A 136 22.10 10.47 -7.61
C TYR A 136 22.12 9.09 -8.28
N LEU A 137 21.05 8.72 -8.98
CA LEU A 137 20.93 7.41 -9.62
C LEU A 137 21.84 7.26 -10.83
N TYR A 138 22.06 8.32 -11.60
CA TYR A 138 23.04 8.36 -12.67
C TYR A 138 24.42 8.00 -12.14
N ARG A 139 24.84 8.62 -11.03
CA ARG A 139 26.15 8.36 -10.44
C ARG A 139 26.25 6.99 -9.77
N LYS A 140 25.16 6.50 -9.18
CA LYS A 140 25.15 5.20 -8.51
C LYS A 140 25.03 4.01 -9.46
N LEU A 141 24.23 4.11 -10.53
CA LEU A 141 23.94 2.97 -11.43
C LEU A 141 24.74 3.00 -12.75
N ILE A 142 25.06 4.19 -13.30
CA ILE A 142 25.83 4.31 -14.54
C ILE A 142 27.33 4.42 -14.24
N LEU A 143 27.71 5.23 -13.24
CA LEU A 143 29.11 5.35 -12.82
C LEU A 143 29.52 4.31 -11.77
N ASP A 144 28.59 3.45 -11.33
CA ASP A 144 28.82 2.37 -10.35
C ASP A 144 29.53 2.83 -9.05
N ASP A 145 29.25 4.06 -8.59
CA ASP A 145 29.83 4.59 -7.35
C ASP A 145 29.22 3.90 -6.11
N TRP A 146 29.97 2.93 -5.58
CA TRP A 146 29.60 2.12 -4.42
C TRP A 146 29.65 2.88 -3.08
N GLN A 147 30.29 4.06 -3.02
CA GLN A 147 30.37 4.86 -1.79
C GLN A 147 29.08 5.65 -1.52
N LEU A 148 28.20 5.77 -2.51
CA LEU A 148 26.96 6.54 -2.41
C LEU A 148 25.90 5.83 -1.57
N LYS A 149 25.82 6.23 -0.31
CA LYS A 149 24.70 5.91 0.59
C LYS A 149 23.48 6.77 0.29
N LEU A 150 22.29 6.31 0.70
CA LEU A 150 21.01 7.00 0.48
C LEU A 150 21.00 8.45 1.01
N TRP A 151 21.71 8.73 2.11
CA TRP A 151 21.85 10.07 2.69
C TRP A 151 22.54 11.10 1.79
N HIS A 152 23.17 10.69 0.69
CA HIS A 152 23.78 11.61 -0.28
C HIS A 152 22.79 12.14 -1.32
N LEU A 153 21.53 11.69 -1.29
CA LEU A 153 20.49 12.16 -2.20
C LEU A 153 20.33 13.71 -2.22
N PRO A 154 20.39 14.43 -1.07
CA PRO A 154 20.25 15.88 -1.07
C PRO A 154 21.43 16.62 -1.72
N LEU A 155 22.57 15.94 -1.95
CA LEU A 155 23.72 16.56 -2.62
C LEU A 155 23.48 16.77 -4.13
N GLY A 156 22.41 16.22 -4.71
CA GLY A 156 21.89 16.53 -6.05
C GLY A 156 22.94 16.98 -7.09
N PRO A 157 22.98 18.27 -7.50
CA PRO A 157 23.94 18.77 -8.50
C PRO A 157 25.41 18.67 -8.07
N LEU A 158 25.70 18.73 -6.78
CA LEU A 158 27.06 18.64 -6.24
C LEU A 158 27.67 17.25 -6.45
N LEU A 159 26.84 16.22 -6.63
CA LEU A 159 27.29 14.86 -6.94
C LEU A 159 28.02 14.79 -8.28
N LEU A 160 27.70 15.65 -9.24
CA LEU A 160 28.38 15.71 -10.54
C LEU A 160 29.81 16.25 -10.43
N ARG A 161 30.15 16.97 -9.35
CA ARG A 161 31.48 17.55 -9.12
C ARG A 161 32.44 16.62 -8.40
N ARG A 162 31.98 15.47 -7.90
CA ARG A 162 32.88 14.48 -7.29
C ARG A 162 33.74 13.83 -8.40
N GLY A 163 35.01 13.58 -8.08
CA GLY A 163 36.02 13.01 -8.99
C GLY A 163 35.73 11.57 -9.46
N PRO A 164 36.71 10.94 -10.16
CA PRO A 164 36.55 9.61 -10.74
C PRO A 164 36.26 8.56 -9.65
N VAL A 165 35.47 7.56 -10.02
CA VAL A 165 35.01 6.51 -9.10
C VAL A 165 36.19 5.63 -8.70
N PRO A 166 36.46 5.42 -7.40
CA PRO A 166 37.54 4.55 -6.96
C PRO A 166 37.22 3.09 -7.31
N GLU A 167 38.23 2.31 -7.68
CA GLU A 167 38.08 0.89 -7.98
C GLU A 167 37.40 0.15 -6.82
N ARG A 168 36.47 -0.74 -7.16
CA ARG A 168 35.75 -1.53 -6.16
C ARG A 168 36.76 -2.42 -5.41
N PRO A 169 36.78 -2.40 -4.06
CA PRO A 169 37.57 -3.38 -3.32
C PRO A 169 37.08 -4.78 -3.67
N THR A 170 37.97 -5.63 -4.17
CA THR A 170 37.64 -7.01 -4.55
C THR A 170 37.10 -7.75 -3.32
N PRO A 171 36.00 -8.51 -3.44
CA PRO A 171 35.54 -9.35 -2.34
C PRO A 171 36.68 -10.29 -1.94
N ARG A 172 37.11 -10.23 -0.68
CA ARG A 172 38.10 -11.19 -0.16
C ARG A 172 37.39 -12.54 -0.10
N ARG A 173 37.69 -13.43 -1.05
CA ARG A 173 37.17 -14.81 -1.09
C ARG A 173 37.57 -15.52 0.20
N THR A 174 36.70 -15.48 1.22
CA THR A 174 36.89 -16.26 2.44
C THR A 174 36.67 -17.71 2.07
N LYS A 175 37.74 -18.51 2.12
CA LYS A 175 37.65 -19.97 2.05
C LYS A 175 36.93 -20.46 3.31
N THR A 176 35.61 -20.58 3.27
CA THR A 176 34.88 -21.39 4.24
C THR A 176 34.77 -22.80 3.66
N PRO A 177 35.17 -23.87 4.39
CA PRO A 177 35.05 -25.23 3.90
C PRO A 177 33.57 -25.59 3.70
N ALA A 178 33.30 -26.33 2.63
CA ALA A 178 31.99 -26.72 2.14
C ALA A 178 31.04 -27.20 3.25
N ALA A 179 29.95 -26.48 3.46
CA ALA A 179 28.81 -26.96 4.23
C ALA A 179 28.00 -27.93 3.35
N LYS A 180 27.82 -29.15 3.82
CA LYS A 180 26.97 -30.17 3.21
C LYS A 180 25.50 -29.81 3.44
N GLY A 181 24.72 -29.78 2.37
CA GLY A 181 23.27 -30.04 2.38
C GLY A 181 22.42 -28.91 2.94
N ALA A 182 21.99 -28.02 2.04
CA ALA A 182 20.94 -27.02 2.09
C ALA A 182 21.50 -25.80 1.36
N ASP A 183 20.86 -25.42 0.27
CA ASP A 183 20.98 -24.22 -0.54
C ASP A 183 21.17 -22.98 0.35
N THR A 184 22.44 -22.77 0.73
CA THR A 184 22.95 -21.71 1.61
C THR A 184 24.12 -21.04 0.91
N ASP A 185 23.85 -20.49 -0.28
CA ASP A 185 24.84 -19.73 -1.06
C ASP A 185 24.57 -18.22 -1.00
N ALA A 186 23.78 -17.74 -0.04
CA ALA A 186 23.77 -16.33 0.32
C ALA A 186 24.99 -16.04 1.21
N GLU A 187 26.13 -15.77 0.56
CA GLU A 187 27.33 -15.23 1.17
C GLU A 187 26.93 -14.06 2.08
N ALA A 188 27.02 -14.26 3.41
CA ALA A 188 26.66 -13.22 4.36
C ALA A 188 27.54 -11.99 4.10
N LEU A 189 26.92 -10.93 3.58
CA LEU A 189 27.60 -9.71 3.18
C LEU A 189 28.49 -9.22 4.33
N PRO A 190 29.75 -8.79 4.11
CA PRO A 190 30.71 -8.47 5.18
C PRO A 190 30.24 -7.39 6.18
N TRP A 191 29.23 -6.63 5.79
CA TRP A 191 28.60 -5.55 6.56
C TRP A 191 27.23 -5.94 7.15
N TYR A 192 26.66 -7.08 6.75
CA TYR A 192 25.43 -7.62 7.30
C TYR A 192 25.74 -8.34 8.61
N LYS A 193 25.58 -7.61 9.71
CA LYS A 193 25.64 -8.19 11.06
C LYS A 193 24.22 -8.63 11.42
N ASP A 194 24.01 -9.94 11.57
CA ASP A 194 22.74 -10.46 12.06
C ASP A 194 22.40 -9.80 13.42
N PRO A 195 21.29 -9.06 13.54
CA PRO A 195 20.91 -8.37 14.77
C PRO A 195 20.69 -9.34 15.95
N LYS A 196 20.59 -10.65 15.70
CA LYS A 196 20.40 -11.68 16.73
C LYS A 196 21.58 -11.81 17.70
N ASN A 197 22.81 -11.45 17.29
CA ASN A 197 24.05 -11.65 18.07
C ASN A 197 24.50 -10.46 18.92
N ARG A 198 23.67 -9.42 19.06
CA ARG A 198 23.97 -8.30 19.96
C ARG A 198 23.46 -8.64 21.36
N LEU A 199 24.38 -8.90 22.29
CA LEU A 199 24.14 -9.09 23.72
C LEU A 199 23.42 -7.87 24.32
N THR A 200 22.08 -7.86 24.26
CA THR A 200 21.21 -6.95 25.00
C THR A 200 20.29 -7.78 25.87
N GLY A 201 20.28 -7.50 27.17
CA GLY A 201 19.65 -8.30 28.21
C GLY A 201 18.20 -8.72 27.90
N GLY A 202 17.86 -9.93 28.32
CA GLY A 202 16.62 -10.64 27.94
C GLY A 202 15.33 -9.85 28.17
N ALA A 203 15.25 -9.02 29.22
CA ALA A 203 14.07 -8.21 29.51
C ALA A 203 13.87 -7.05 28.51
N PHE A 204 14.94 -6.34 28.14
CA PHE A 204 14.86 -5.27 27.14
C PHE A 204 14.64 -5.83 25.73
N LYS A 205 15.26 -6.98 25.40
CA LYS A 205 15.03 -7.68 24.15
C LYS A 205 13.59 -8.20 24.06
N LEU A 206 13.04 -8.76 25.13
CA LEU A 206 11.64 -9.21 25.18
C LEU A 206 10.67 -8.03 25.04
N ALA A 207 10.82 -6.97 25.83
CA ALA A 207 9.96 -5.79 25.75
C ALA A 207 10.03 -5.14 24.36
N LYS A 208 11.23 -4.97 23.80
CA LYS A 208 11.43 -4.47 22.44
C LYS A 208 10.81 -5.42 21.41
N ASN A 209 11.00 -6.72 21.54
CA ASN A 209 10.53 -7.69 20.55
C ASN A 209 9.01 -7.89 20.61
N THR A 210 8.38 -7.69 21.77
CA THR A 210 6.92 -7.69 21.92
C THR A 210 6.30 -6.41 21.38
N PHE A 211 6.89 -5.24 21.69
CA PHE A 211 6.37 -3.95 21.22
C PHE A 211 6.59 -3.73 19.72
N PHE A 212 7.75 -4.16 19.20
CA PHE A 212 8.10 -4.06 17.77
C PHE A 212 7.95 -5.38 17.02
N HIS A 213 7.16 -6.34 17.55
CA HIS A 213 7.00 -7.65 16.93
C HIS A 213 6.55 -7.52 15.47
N GLY A 214 5.59 -6.63 15.21
CA GLY A 214 5.05 -6.36 13.87
C GLY A 214 6.01 -5.61 12.93
N VAL A 215 7.02 -4.89 13.46
CA VAL A 215 7.97 -4.10 12.65
C VAL A 215 9.21 -4.91 12.30
N ASN A 216 9.58 -5.90 13.12
CA ASN A 216 10.74 -6.77 12.90
C ASN A 216 10.39 -8.07 12.17
N VAL A 217 9.16 -8.23 11.68
CA VAL A 217 8.78 -9.39 10.86
C VAL A 217 9.52 -9.28 9.54
N ASP A 218 10.40 -10.25 9.28
CA ASP A 218 11.08 -10.35 8.01
C ASP A 218 10.08 -10.79 6.93
N VAL A 219 9.83 -9.89 5.99
CA VAL A 219 8.87 -10.10 4.90
C VAL A 219 9.28 -11.29 4.04
N ALA A 220 10.59 -11.52 3.83
CA ALA A 220 11.06 -12.66 3.04
C ALA A 220 10.81 -14.00 3.74
N ALA A 221 10.92 -14.02 5.08
CA ALA A 221 10.62 -15.22 5.86
C ALA A 221 9.11 -15.52 5.91
N GLU A 222 8.26 -14.48 5.92
CA GLU A 222 6.80 -14.65 5.85
C GLU A 222 6.30 -15.06 4.46
N GLN A 223 6.96 -14.61 3.39
CA GLN A 223 6.62 -15.00 2.01
C GLN A 223 6.80 -16.51 1.73
N ASN A 224 7.63 -17.20 2.53
CA ASN A 224 7.84 -18.65 2.44
C ASN A 224 6.74 -19.48 3.11
N LYS A 225 5.82 -18.87 3.86
CA LYS A 225 4.69 -19.61 4.41
C LYS A 225 3.67 -19.84 3.30
N LYS A 226 3.40 -21.12 3.01
CA LYS A 226 2.31 -21.52 2.09
C LYS A 226 1.02 -20.84 2.52
N PHE A 227 0.63 -19.81 1.80
CA PHE A 227 -0.60 -19.09 2.05
C PHE A 227 -1.74 -19.98 1.56
N ILE A 228 -2.71 -20.29 2.43
CA ILE A 228 -3.80 -21.24 2.14
C ILE A 228 -4.53 -20.90 0.83
N LEU A 229 -4.60 -19.62 0.46
CA LEU A 229 -5.23 -19.14 -0.78
C LEU A 229 -4.27 -18.80 -1.94
N ALA A 230 -2.98 -18.59 -1.68
CA ALA A 230 -2.03 -18.06 -2.65
C ALA A 230 -0.87 -19.04 -2.73
N GLY A 231 -1.08 -20.12 -3.50
CA GLY A 231 -0.27 -21.35 -3.58
C GLY A 231 1.22 -21.26 -3.20
N ASP A 232 2.11 -21.48 -4.18
CA ASP A 232 3.56 -21.52 -3.95
C ASP A 232 4.18 -20.28 -4.60
N LEU A 233 4.36 -19.22 -3.80
CA LEU A 233 4.86 -17.91 -4.29
C LEU A 233 6.25 -18.03 -4.94
N GLU A 234 7.09 -18.94 -4.43
CA GLU A 234 8.44 -19.16 -4.94
C GLU A 234 8.39 -19.65 -6.39
N LYS A 235 7.50 -20.59 -6.69
CA LYS A 235 7.27 -21.06 -8.06
C LYS A 235 6.73 -19.94 -8.95
N MET A 236 5.86 -19.06 -8.46
CA MET A 236 5.37 -17.93 -9.27
C MET A 236 6.50 -16.95 -9.62
N HIS A 237 7.39 -16.64 -8.67
CA HIS A 237 8.55 -15.79 -8.92
C HIS A 237 9.57 -16.45 -9.86
N ALA A 238 9.79 -17.76 -9.73
CA ALA A 238 10.72 -18.50 -10.59
C ALA A 238 10.30 -18.50 -12.07
N HIS A 239 9.00 -18.51 -12.36
CA HIS A 239 8.47 -18.43 -13.73
C HIS A 239 8.41 -17.00 -14.30
N ALA A 240 8.67 -15.97 -13.47
CA ALA A 240 8.62 -14.60 -13.93
C ALA A 240 9.77 -14.28 -14.89
N GLN A 241 9.50 -13.42 -15.87
CA GLN A 241 10.54 -12.94 -16.78
C GLN A 241 11.49 -12.01 -16.01
N HIS A 242 12.75 -12.41 -15.89
CA HIS A 242 13.79 -11.61 -15.25
C HIS A 242 14.38 -10.61 -16.26
N PHE A 243 14.55 -9.37 -15.83
CA PHE A 243 15.21 -8.30 -16.60
C PHE A 243 16.59 -7.99 -16.03
N ASP A 244 17.27 -6.98 -16.58
CA ASP A 244 18.55 -6.53 -16.06
C ASP A 244 18.40 -6.04 -14.60
N ASN A 245 19.18 -6.62 -13.68
CA ASN A 245 19.17 -6.30 -12.25
C ASN A 245 19.32 -4.79 -11.98
N LYS A 246 20.10 -4.06 -12.80
CA LYS A 246 20.24 -2.60 -12.65
C LYS A 246 18.93 -1.87 -12.97
N ALA A 247 18.19 -2.34 -13.98
CA ALA A 247 16.89 -1.78 -14.34
C ALA A 247 15.80 -2.15 -13.31
N GLU A 248 15.82 -3.38 -12.79
CA GLU A 248 14.88 -3.81 -11.73
C GLU A 248 15.09 -3.03 -10.42
N HIS A 249 16.35 -2.84 -10.01
CA HIS A 249 16.67 -2.03 -8.83
C HIS A 249 16.23 -0.56 -8.99
N LEU A 250 16.21 -0.03 -10.21
CA LEU A 250 15.64 1.31 -10.47
C LEU A 250 14.13 1.35 -10.19
N PHE A 251 13.39 0.31 -10.56
CA PHE A 251 11.95 0.22 -10.29
C PHE A 251 11.62 0.09 -8.81
N SER A 252 12.51 -0.44 -7.97
CA SER A 252 12.30 -0.47 -6.52
C SER A 252 12.06 0.94 -5.94
N TYR A 253 12.73 1.97 -6.46
CA TYR A 253 12.50 3.36 -6.03
C TYR A 253 11.12 3.89 -6.45
N LEU A 254 10.65 3.51 -7.64
CA LEU A 254 9.29 3.83 -8.11
C LEU A 254 8.25 3.12 -7.23
N GLN A 255 8.50 1.86 -6.89
CA GLN A 255 7.61 1.04 -6.06
C GLN A 255 7.40 1.63 -4.67
N VAL A 256 8.44 2.20 -4.05
CA VAL A 256 8.33 2.88 -2.74
C VAL A 256 7.30 4.01 -2.79
N MET A 257 7.36 4.86 -3.83
CA MET A 257 6.39 5.94 -3.99
C MET A 257 4.98 5.41 -4.27
N THR A 258 4.83 4.44 -5.17
CA THR A 258 3.51 3.87 -5.47
C THR A 258 2.92 3.16 -4.27
N ALA A 259 3.74 2.53 -3.43
CA ALA A 259 3.30 1.91 -2.17
C ALA A 259 2.83 2.97 -1.17
N ALA A 260 3.51 4.12 -1.08
CA ALA A 260 3.06 5.25 -0.28
C ALA A 260 1.73 5.82 -0.79
N THR A 261 1.57 6.00 -2.10
CA THR A 261 0.31 6.44 -2.71
C THR A 261 -0.82 5.42 -2.46
N ALA A 262 -0.54 4.13 -2.61
CA ALA A 262 -1.51 3.07 -2.33
C ALA A 262 -1.92 3.06 -0.85
N SER A 263 -0.96 3.21 0.08
CA SER A 263 -1.25 3.31 1.51
C SER A 263 -2.11 4.55 1.84
N PHE A 264 -1.85 5.68 1.20
CA PHE A 264 -2.65 6.90 1.38
C PHE A 264 -4.08 6.72 0.83
N ALA A 265 -4.22 6.20 -0.39
CA ALA A 265 -5.52 5.95 -1.01
C ALA A 265 -6.33 4.92 -0.23
N HIS A 266 -5.68 3.86 0.27
CA HIS A 266 -6.30 2.86 1.14
C HIS A 266 -6.77 3.50 2.44
N GLY A 267 -5.95 4.33 3.10
CA GLY A 267 -6.35 5.07 4.29
C GLY A 267 -7.56 5.97 4.04
N ALA A 268 -7.57 6.72 2.95
CA ALA A 268 -8.69 7.60 2.59
C ALA A 268 -10.00 6.83 2.37
N ASN A 269 -9.93 5.61 1.82
CA ASN A 269 -11.10 4.76 1.59
C ASN A 269 -11.59 4.03 2.84
N ASP A 270 -10.67 3.63 3.74
CA ASP A 270 -11.00 2.78 4.89
C ASP A 270 -11.30 3.56 6.17
N VAL A 271 -10.80 4.79 6.32
CA VAL A 271 -11.11 5.66 7.47
C VAL A 271 -12.63 5.88 7.67
N PRO A 272 -13.43 6.15 6.61
CA PRO A 272 -14.88 6.27 6.72
C PRO A 272 -15.59 5.01 7.23
N ASN A 273 -15.02 3.82 7.04
CA ASN A 273 -15.63 2.56 7.52
C ASN A 273 -15.71 2.51 9.05
N ALA A 274 -14.76 3.15 9.76
CA ALA A 274 -14.79 3.26 11.22
C ALA A 274 -15.47 4.56 11.68
N ILE A 275 -15.12 5.70 11.06
CA ILE A 275 -15.62 7.00 11.49
C ILE A 275 -17.10 7.20 11.14
N GLY A 276 -17.58 6.71 10.00
CA GLY A 276 -18.97 6.90 9.57
C GLY A 276 -19.99 6.38 10.59
N PRO A 277 -19.88 5.12 11.04
CA PRO A 277 -20.74 4.57 12.09
C PRO A 277 -20.64 5.35 13.41
N LEU A 278 -19.43 5.72 13.85
CA LEU A 278 -19.23 6.52 15.07
C LEU A 278 -19.85 7.91 14.98
N ALA A 279 -19.67 8.59 13.84
CA ALA A 279 -20.26 9.89 13.56
C ALA A 279 -21.79 9.81 13.55
N THR A 280 -22.36 8.72 13.03
CA THR A 280 -23.80 8.47 13.08
C THR A 280 -24.29 8.36 14.52
N ILE A 281 -23.60 7.59 15.37
CA ILE A 281 -23.94 7.44 16.79
C ILE A 281 -23.87 8.80 17.48
N PHE A 282 -22.77 9.54 17.30
CA PHE A 282 -22.56 10.86 17.90
C PHE A 282 -23.64 11.86 17.47
N LEU A 283 -24.00 11.88 16.19
CA LEU A 283 -24.99 12.80 15.68
C LEU A 283 -26.40 12.52 16.22
N VAL A 284 -26.79 11.24 16.28
CA VAL A 284 -28.09 10.84 16.86
C VAL A 284 -28.14 11.17 18.34
N TRP A 285 -27.02 11.00 19.06
CA TRP A 285 -26.93 11.39 20.48
C TRP A 285 -27.12 12.90 20.68
N ASN A 286 -26.46 13.72 19.85
CA ASN A 286 -26.45 15.18 20.05
C ASN A 286 -27.70 15.88 19.51
N THR A 287 -28.28 15.39 18.42
CA THR A 287 -29.36 16.09 17.70
C THR A 287 -30.69 15.36 17.72
N GLY A 288 -30.73 14.11 18.15
CA GLY A 288 -31.92 13.24 18.00
C GLY A 288 -32.26 12.93 16.53
N THR A 289 -31.49 13.43 15.57
CA THR A 289 -31.76 13.32 14.13
C THR A 289 -30.58 12.69 13.38
N ILE A 290 -30.86 12.15 12.20
CA ILE A 290 -29.86 11.57 11.32
C ILE A 290 -29.63 12.56 10.17
N SER A 291 -28.49 13.25 10.15
CA SER A 291 -28.10 14.14 9.04
C SER A 291 -27.75 13.32 7.82
N THR A 292 -28.42 13.67 6.72
CA THR A 292 -28.52 12.93 5.46
C THR A 292 -27.31 13.09 4.52
N GLY A 293 -26.21 13.68 5.00
CA GLY A 293 -25.14 14.26 4.17
C GLY A 293 -23.83 13.47 4.04
N SER A 294 -23.57 12.44 4.86
CA SER A 294 -22.33 11.65 4.77
C SER A 294 -22.52 10.37 3.95
N HIS A 295 -21.43 9.76 3.46
CA HIS A 295 -21.47 8.47 2.74
C HIS A 295 -22.25 7.37 3.49
N LEU A 296 -22.35 7.44 4.82
CA LEU A 296 -23.19 6.57 5.63
C LEU A 296 -24.65 7.05 5.78
N GLY A 297 -24.92 8.35 5.65
CA GLY A 297 -26.28 8.88 5.46
C GLY A 297 -26.93 8.37 4.16
N ALA A 298 -26.11 8.02 3.15
CA ALA A 298 -26.55 7.28 1.97
C ALA A 298 -26.90 5.82 2.26
N VAL A 299 -26.26 5.18 3.26
CA VAL A 299 -26.59 3.82 3.74
C VAL A 299 -27.78 3.85 4.70
N LEU A 300 -27.99 4.90 5.49
CA LEU A 300 -29.18 5.04 6.36
C LEU A 300 -30.43 5.49 5.60
N ARG A 301 -30.29 6.07 4.39
CA ARG A 301 -31.39 6.27 3.41
C ARG A 301 -32.10 4.96 3.05
N TRP A 302 -31.53 3.83 3.42
CA TRP A 302 -32.05 2.52 3.12
C TRP A 302 -33.09 2.03 4.06
N CYS A 303 -32.84 2.36 5.30
CA CYS A 303 -33.64 2.01 6.44
C CYS A 303 -34.84 2.94 6.61
N ARG A 304 -35.13 3.82 5.64
CA ARG A 304 -36.21 4.77 5.74
C ARG A 304 -36.92 4.97 4.40
N HIS A 305 -37.94 4.15 4.16
CA HIS A 305 -39.04 4.52 3.28
C HIS A 305 -40.33 4.56 4.13
N ARG A 306 -40.97 5.74 4.19
CA ARG A 306 -42.06 6.16 5.11
C ARG A 306 -41.53 6.41 6.53
N ASP A 307 -41.53 7.61 7.09
CA ASP A 307 -42.64 8.56 7.19
C ASP A 307 -42.06 9.97 7.40
N ARG A 308 -42.75 11.01 6.92
CA ARG A 308 -42.34 12.43 7.00
C ARG A 308 -43.11 13.18 8.11
N SER A 309 -43.59 12.49 9.13
CA SER A 309 -44.61 13.04 10.06
C SER A 309 -44.41 12.78 11.56
N LEU A 310 -43.36 12.10 12.01
CA LEU A 310 -43.14 11.87 13.45
C LEU A 310 -42.07 12.80 14.03
N ASP A 311 -42.52 14.02 14.33
CA ASP A 311 -42.00 14.84 15.42
C ASP A 311 -42.13 14.04 16.73
N ILE A 312 -41.04 13.42 17.18
CA ILE A 312 -40.98 12.88 18.54
C ILE A 312 -40.24 13.92 19.38
N ARG A 313 -41.04 14.79 20.01
CA ARG A 313 -40.62 15.49 21.22
C ARG A 313 -40.43 14.46 22.33
N LEU A 314 -39.19 14.24 22.73
CA LEU A 314 -38.79 13.93 24.10
C LEU A 314 -37.46 14.63 24.37
#